data_AF-A0A1H6C3G1-F1
#
_entry.id   AF-A0A1H6C3G1-F1
#
_cell.length_a   1.000
_cell.length_b   1.000
_cell.length_c   1.000
_cell.angle_alpha   90.00
_cell.angle_beta   90.00
_cell.angle_gamma   90.00
#
_symmetry.space_group_name_H-M   'P 1'
#
loop_
_entity.id
_entity.type
_entity.pdbx_description
1 polymer ?
#
loop_
_entity_poly.entity_id
_entity_poly.type
_entity_poly.pdbx_seq_one_letter_code
_entity_poly.pdbx_strand_id
1 'polypeptide(L)'
;MELFDTYFEGVGVKVRYSDKGKYFNDTIDRFGGIEELGKFIKAKDTRSVLEKFMQKEKRTDNGVFYVRTDQRSYLDLDAFADSMGGQQNAANLLDELLIKEVVYRGYILKCERCSLSSWYSLDALSSVFTCNRCAFQQQFTQKHWKNGMVEPRWCYKLAETVYQFYEKNSHLTAQVLYQLKSQSTTAFHYAPEIDLIDFDGPGNNREMDVAAIVDGQIVFGECKTETLKLRDIVKFEQLVKMPIKNPARIIFATTQKVSKDFEKKMALVPNAELMVRSDLYDD
;
A
#
# COMPACT_ATOMS: atom_id res chain seq x y z
N MET A 1 1.04 -4.96 19.20
CA MET A 1 2.28 -4.23 19.53
C MET A 1 2.90 -4.77 20.81
N GLU A 2 2.18 -4.76 21.93
CA GLU A 2 2.68 -5.21 23.25
C GLU A 2 3.39 -6.58 23.23
N LEU A 3 2.84 -7.57 22.52
CA LEU A 3 3.48 -8.90 22.40
C LEU A 3 4.89 -8.85 21.77
N PHE A 4 5.12 -7.94 20.83
CA PHE A 4 6.44 -7.75 20.21
C PHE A 4 7.36 -6.92 21.10
N ASP A 5 6.83 -5.93 21.84
CA ASP A 5 7.62 -5.24 22.87
C ASP A 5 8.13 -6.22 23.93
N THR A 6 7.26 -7.10 24.43
CA THR A 6 7.65 -8.16 25.38
C THR A 6 8.69 -9.12 24.80
N TYR A 7 8.59 -9.46 23.51
CA TYR A 7 9.58 -10.31 22.85
C TYR A 7 10.99 -9.69 22.83
N PHE A 8 11.08 -8.37 22.71
CA PHE A 8 12.34 -7.63 22.64
C PHE A 8 12.82 -7.02 23.96
N GLU A 9 12.00 -7.03 25.02
CA GLU A 9 12.28 -6.40 26.31
C GLU A 9 13.63 -6.82 26.91
N GLY A 10 13.96 -8.11 26.86
CA GLY A 10 15.19 -8.67 27.42
C GLY A 10 16.49 -8.19 26.75
N VAL A 11 16.40 -7.54 25.59
CA VAL A 11 17.55 -6.98 24.84
C VAL A 11 17.49 -5.47 24.67
N GLY A 12 16.54 -4.79 25.33
CA GLY A 12 16.44 -3.34 25.32
C GLY A 12 16.00 -2.74 23.98
N VAL A 13 15.54 -3.56 23.03
CA VAL A 13 14.98 -3.09 21.76
C VAL A 13 13.52 -2.69 21.99
N LYS A 14 13.14 -1.49 21.53
CA LYS A 14 11.75 -1.01 21.62
C LYS A 14 11.07 -1.11 20.27
N VAL A 15 9.76 -1.39 20.27
CA VAL A 15 8.99 -1.51 19.04
C VAL A 15 7.97 -0.38 18.94
N ARG A 16 7.76 0.13 17.74
CA ARG A 16 6.62 1.01 17.41
C ARG A 16 6.26 0.87 15.94
N TYR A 17 5.08 1.33 15.55
CA TYR A 17 4.77 1.46 14.13
C TYR A 17 5.66 2.52 13.47
N SER A 18 6.20 2.17 12.30
CA SER A 18 6.77 3.15 11.38
C SER A 18 5.64 4.01 10.77
N ASP A 19 5.99 5.03 10.00
CA ASP A 19 4.97 5.79 9.24
C ASP A 19 4.27 4.88 8.21
N LYS A 20 4.98 3.91 7.62
CA LYS A 20 4.35 2.91 6.75
C LYS A 20 3.37 2.04 7.54
N GLY A 21 3.71 1.64 8.76
CA GLY A 21 2.81 0.88 9.64
C GLY A 21 1.51 1.61 9.94
N LYS A 22 1.55 2.94 10.10
CA LYS A 22 0.34 3.76 10.26
C LYS A 22 -0.55 3.74 9.01
N TYR A 23 0.05 3.94 7.82
CA TYR A 23 -0.68 3.88 6.55
C TYR A 23 -1.26 2.48 6.30
N PHE A 24 -0.51 1.45 6.68
CA PHE A 24 -0.92 0.07 6.60
C PHE A 24 -2.18 -0.18 7.44
N ASN A 25 -2.15 0.15 8.72
CA ASN A 25 -3.29 -0.12 9.62
C ASN A 25 -4.56 0.61 9.16
N ASP A 26 -4.46 1.90 8.79
CA ASP A 26 -5.62 2.64 8.26
C ASP A 26 -6.14 2.01 6.95
N THR A 27 -5.24 1.51 6.10
CA THR A 27 -5.64 0.77 4.89
C THR A 27 -6.36 -0.54 5.23
N ILE A 28 -5.88 -1.32 6.19
CA ILE A 28 -6.58 -2.54 6.64
C ILE A 28 -7.98 -2.20 7.14
N ASP A 29 -8.09 -1.18 7.98
CA ASP A 29 -9.35 -0.78 8.60
C ASP A 29 -10.40 -0.40 7.54
N ARG A 30 -9.99 0.37 6.52
CA ARG A 30 -10.86 0.70 5.37
C ARG A 30 -11.32 -0.53 4.60
N PHE A 31 -10.42 -1.48 4.34
CA PHE A 31 -10.77 -2.68 3.59
C PHE A 31 -11.62 -3.68 4.38
N GLY A 32 -11.65 -3.56 5.71
CA GLY A 32 -12.39 -4.44 6.62
C GLY A 32 -11.56 -5.60 7.17
N GLY A 33 -10.23 -5.51 7.14
CA GLY A 33 -9.33 -6.54 7.66
C GLY A 33 -8.32 -7.08 6.64
N ILE A 34 -7.32 -7.82 7.15
CA ILE A 34 -6.22 -8.35 6.33
C ILE A 34 -6.69 -9.38 5.29
N GLU A 35 -7.77 -10.10 5.56
CA GLU A 35 -8.34 -11.07 4.62
C GLU A 35 -8.94 -10.38 3.38
N GLU A 36 -9.73 -9.34 3.58
CA GLU A 36 -10.37 -8.59 2.49
C GLU A 36 -9.33 -7.78 1.69
N LEU A 37 -8.41 -7.10 2.38
CA LEU A 37 -7.28 -6.43 1.73
C LEU A 37 -6.40 -7.43 0.95
N GLY A 38 -6.14 -8.59 1.55
CA GLY A 38 -5.37 -9.68 0.97
C GLY A 38 -5.98 -10.19 -0.33
N LYS A 39 -7.27 -10.57 -0.30
CA LYS A 39 -8.02 -10.99 -1.50
C LYS A 39 -7.99 -9.91 -2.59
N PHE A 40 -8.22 -8.66 -2.22
CA PHE A 40 -8.26 -7.55 -3.17
C PHE A 40 -6.92 -7.35 -3.89
N ILE A 41 -5.80 -7.41 -3.18
CA ILE A 41 -4.46 -7.23 -3.78
C ILE A 41 -4.00 -8.50 -4.53
N LYS A 42 -4.42 -9.69 -4.07
CA LYS A 42 -4.04 -10.96 -4.66
C LYS A 42 -4.57 -11.11 -6.09
N ALA A 43 -5.84 -10.76 -6.30
CA ALA A 43 -6.49 -10.82 -7.60
C ALA A 43 -5.98 -9.73 -8.56
N LYS A 44 -5.64 -10.13 -9.78
CA LYS A 44 -5.05 -9.25 -10.81
C LYS A 44 -5.94 -8.07 -11.16
N ASP A 45 -7.23 -8.31 -11.35
CA ASP A 45 -8.19 -7.31 -11.84
C ASP A 45 -8.32 -6.15 -10.84
N THR A 46 -8.58 -6.45 -9.57
CA THR A 46 -8.68 -5.46 -8.49
C THR A 46 -7.35 -4.79 -8.18
N ARG A 47 -6.24 -5.53 -8.17
CA ARG A 47 -4.90 -4.93 -7.99
C ARG A 47 -4.57 -3.93 -9.11
N SER A 48 -4.92 -4.24 -10.35
CA SER A 48 -4.64 -3.35 -11.49
C SER A 48 -5.32 -1.98 -11.37
N VAL A 49 -6.42 -1.87 -10.61
CA VAL A 49 -7.05 -0.58 -10.27
C VAL A 49 -6.11 0.28 -9.42
N LEU A 50 -5.47 -0.28 -8.38
CA LEU A 50 -4.50 0.44 -7.55
C LEU A 50 -3.25 0.82 -8.35
N GLU A 51 -2.79 -0.06 -9.24
CA GLU A 51 -1.67 0.23 -10.14
C GLU A 51 -1.96 1.44 -11.05
N LYS A 52 -3.22 1.61 -11.51
CA LYS A 52 -3.63 2.77 -12.31
C LYS A 52 -3.52 4.09 -11.53
N PHE A 53 -3.81 4.10 -10.22
CA PHE A 53 -3.61 5.29 -9.38
C PHE A 53 -2.13 5.70 -9.24
N MET A 54 -1.19 4.79 -9.49
CA MET A 54 0.25 5.06 -9.42
C MET A 54 0.85 5.56 -10.73
N GLN A 55 0.09 5.55 -11.83
CA GLN A 55 0.59 5.98 -13.13
C GLN A 55 0.96 7.46 -13.12
N LYS A 56 2.10 7.81 -13.72
CA LYS A 56 2.60 9.20 -13.81
C LYS A 56 2.56 9.77 -15.24
N GLU A 57 1.97 9.03 -16.18
CA GLU A 57 1.87 9.42 -17.58
C GLU A 57 0.54 10.08 -17.90
N LYS A 58 0.56 10.96 -18.91
CA LYS A 58 -0.64 11.62 -19.41
C LYS A 58 -1.33 10.68 -20.41
N ARG A 59 -2.27 9.85 -19.95
CA ARG A 59 -3.11 9.00 -20.82
C ARG A 59 -4.58 9.20 -20.50
N THR A 60 -5.16 10.23 -21.10
CA THR A 60 -6.58 10.56 -20.92
C THR A 60 -7.52 9.56 -21.58
N ASP A 61 -7.00 8.76 -22.51
CA ASP A 61 -7.80 7.98 -23.44
C ASP A 61 -8.36 6.70 -22.78
N ASN A 62 -7.87 6.35 -21.59
CA ASN A 62 -8.27 5.18 -20.82
C ASN A 62 -8.84 5.55 -19.44
N GLY A 63 -9.40 6.76 -19.30
CA GLY A 63 -10.03 7.19 -18.04
C GLY A 63 -9.05 7.54 -16.90
N VAL A 64 -7.75 7.64 -17.19
CA VAL A 64 -6.71 7.99 -16.20
C VAL A 64 -6.31 9.46 -16.35
N PHE A 65 -6.49 10.23 -15.28
CA PHE A 65 -6.22 11.66 -15.26
C PHE A 65 -5.03 11.96 -14.37
N TYR A 66 -3.83 12.05 -14.95
CA TYR A 66 -2.67 12.57 -14.22
C TYR A 66 -2.75 14.10 -14.09
N VAL A 67 -2.64 14.58 -12.85
CA VAL A 67 -2.56 16.00 -12.50
C VAL A 67 -1.14 16.30 -12.05
N ARG A 68 -0.44 17.16 -12.80
CA ARG A 68 0.99 17.41 -12.55
C ARG A 68 1.27 18.17 -11.25
N THR A 69 0.29 18.96 -10.80
CA THR A 69 0.47 19.85 -9.65
C THR A 69 0.40 19.15 -8.32
N ASP A 70 -0.33 18.03 -8.24
CA ASP A 70 -0.36 17.14 -7.07
C ASP A 70 0.48 15.86 -7.28
N GLN A 71 0.96 15.62 -8.51
CA GLN A 71 1.65 14.41 -8.92
C GLN A 71 0.84 13.13 -8.67
N ARG A 72 -0.49 13.22 -8.78
CA ARG A 72 -1.43 12.11 -8.59
C ARG A 72 -2.17 11.77 -9.89
N SER A 73 -2.56 10.50 -9.99
CA SER A 73 -3.56 10.06 -10.96
C SER A 73 -4.92 9.91 -10.29
N TYR A 74 -5.95 10.22 -11.05
CA TYR A 74 -7.35 10.06 -10.70
C TYR A 74 -8.02 9.20 -11.77
N LEU A 75 -8.99 8.40 -11.38
CA LEU A 75 -9.62 7.43 -12.29
C LEU A 75 -11.08 7.82 -12.51
N ASP A 76 -11.61 7.73 -13.73
CA ASP A 76 -13.05 7.68 -13.96
C ASP A 76 -13.56 6.24 -14.06
N LEU A 77 -14.86 6.05 -14.29
CA LEU A 77 -15.47 4.72 -14.40
C LEU A 77 -14.86 3.88 -15.53
N ASP A 78 -14.43 4.49 -16.64
CA ASP A 78 -13.83 3.77 -17.77
C ASP A 78 -12.50 3.14 -17.34
N ALA A 79 -11.70 3.86 -16.55
CA ALA A 79 -10.46 3.30 -15.99
C ALA A 79 -10.72 2.10 -15.06
N PHE A 80 -11.81 2.08 -14.29
CA PHE A 80 -12.19 0.90 -13.52
C PHE A 80 -12.68 -0.24 -14.43
N ALA A 81 -13.48 0.08 -15.46
CA ALA A 81 -14.03 -0.91 -16.40
C ALA A 81 -12.94 -1.65 -17.17
N ASP A 82 -11.89 -0.94 -17.59
CA ASP A 82 -10.69 -1.50 -18.22
C ASP A 82 -9.98 -2.55 -17.35
N SER A 83 -10.12 -2.45 -16.02
CA SER A 83 -9.53 -3.41 -15.07
C SER A 83 -10.48 -4.55 -14.72
N MET A 84 -11.77 -4.26 -14.59
CA MET A 84 -12.78 -5.19 -14.08
C MET A 84 -13.54 -5.96 -15.18
N GLY A 85 -13.13 -5.80 -16.44
CA GLY A 85 -13.73 -6.49 -17.58
C GLY A 85 -15.14 -5.99 -17.95
N GLY A 86 -15.52 -4.77 -17.55
CA GLY A 86 -16.82 -4.19 -17.91
C GLY A 86 -17.34 -3.13 -16.93
N GLN A 87 -18.25 -2.28 -17.41
CA GLN A 87 -18.78 -1.15 -16.65
C GLN A 87 -19.61 -1.57 -15.43
N GLN A 88 -20.37 -2.66 -15.49
CA GLN A 88 -21.17 -3.11 -14.34
C GLN A 88 -20.29 -3.59 -13.18
N ASN A 89 -19.25 -4.38 -13.46
CA ASN A 89 -18.30 -4.84 -12.44
C ASN A 89 -17.54 -3.66 -11.84
N ALA A 90 -17.15 -2.70 -12.68
CA ALA A 90 -16.52 -1.46 -12.24
C ALA A 90 -17.41 -0.63 -11.32
N ALA A 91 -18.70 -0.45 -11.67
CA ALA A 91 -19.65 0.27 -10.84
C ALA A 91 -19.84 -0.41 -9.48
N ASN A 92 -20.02 -1.74 -9.46
CA ASN A 92 -20.17 -2.51 -8.23
C ASN A 92 -18.94 -2.36 -7.32
N LEU A 93 -17.73 -2.51 -7.88
CA LEU A 93 -16.50 -2.35 -7.11
C LEU A 93 -16.37 -0.92 -6.58
N LEU A 94 -16.65 0.07 -7.43
CA LEU A 94 -16.53 1.46 -7.08
C LEU A 94 -17.47 1.85 -5.92
N ASP A 95 -18.70 1.36 -5.92
CA ASP A 95 -19.64 1.55 -4.81
C ASP A 95 -19.10 0.95 -3.51
N GLU A 96 -18.52 -0.25 -3.56
CA GLU A 96 -17.86 -0.86 -2.40
C GLU A 96 -16.71 0.01 -1.87
N LEU A 97 -15.83 0.47 -2.76
CA LEU A 97 -14.67 1.29 -2.37
C LEU A 97 -15.07 2.68 -1.85
N LEU A 98 -16.19 3.23 -2.33
CA LEU A 98 -16.75 4.48 -1.81
C LEU A 98 -17.33 4.30 -0.41
N ILE A 99 -18.10 3.22 -0.18
CA ILE A 99 -18.68 2.89 1.13
C ILE A 99 -17.57 2.67 2.17
N LYS A 100 -16.49 2.03 1.76
CA LYS A 100 -15.29 1.77 2.57
C LYS A 100 -14.35 2.97 2.70
N GLU A 101 -14.70 4.10 2.07
CA GLU A 101 -13.84 5.31 1.99
C GLU A 101 -12.41 5.01 1.50
N VAL A 102 -12.23 4.00 0.65
CA VAL A 102 -10.97 3.71 -0.02
C VAL A 102 -10.74 4.71 -1.16
N VAL A 103 -11.82 5.15 -1.81
CA VAL A 103 -11.80 6.20 -2.83
C VAL A 103 -12.83 7.28 -2.52
N TYR A 104 -12.58 8.48 -3.04
CA TYR A 104 -13.46 9.64 -2.90
C TYR A 104 -13.86 10.18 -4.27
N ARG A 105 -15.12 10.61 -4.39
CA ARG A 105 -15.69 11.14 -5.63
C ARG A 105 -15.44 12.65 -5.73
N GLY A 106 -15.10 13.12 -6.93
CA GLY A 106 -14.90 14.55 -7.20
C GLY A 106 -14.74 14.87 -8.68
N TYR A 107 -14.27 16.09 -8.96
CA TYR A 107 -14.02 16.58 -10.31
C TYR A 107 -12.64 17.20 -10.44
N ILE A 108 -12.06 17.14 -11.64
CA ILE A 108 -10.84 17.90 -11.98
C ILE A 108 -11.25 19.19 -12.68
N LEU A 109 -11.00 20.33 -12.04
CA LEU A 109 -11.38 21.65 -12.54
C LEU A 109 -10.14 22.53 -12.75
N LYS A 110 -10.17 23.35 -13.81
CA LYS A 110 -9.14 24.36 -14.11
C LYS A 110 -9.63 25.74 -13.67
N CYS A 111 -8.86 26.42 -12.83
CA CYS A 111 -9.16 27.80 -12.43
C CYS A 111 -8.97 28.77 -13.60
N GLU A 112 -9.95 29.66 -13.82
CA GLU A 112 -9.89 30.67 -14.88
C GLU A 112 -8.86 31.77 -14.63
N ARG A 113 -8.60 32.12 -13.37
CA ARG A 113 -7.66 33.19 -12.99
C ARG A 113 -6.21 32.75 -13.05
N CYS A 114 -5.85 31.62 -12.42
CA CYS A 114 -4.44 31.19 -12.30
C CYS A 114 -4.10 29.94 -13.12
N SER A 115 -5.05 29.40 -13.88
CA SER A 115 -4.88 28.19 -14.71
C SER A 115 -4.50 26.91 -13.95
N LEU A 116 -4.56 26.88 -12.62
CA LEU A 116 -4.38 25.66 -11.84
C LEU A 116 -5.45 24.62 -12.21
N SER A 117 -5.03 23.43 -12.62
CA SER A 117 -5.89 22.24 -12.65
C SER A 117 -5.69 21.43 -11.37
N SER A 118 -6.77 21.14 -10.65
CA SER A 118 -6.71 20.37 -9.40
C SER A 118 -7.98 19.52 -9.27
N TRP A 119 -7.90 18.45 -8.49
CA TRP A 119 -9.07 17.68 -8.09
C TRP A 119 -9.76 18.35 -6.91
N TYR A 120 -11.09 18.38 -6.94
CA TYR A 120 -11.96 18.92 -5.91
C TYR A 120 -12.92 17.82 -5.48
N SER A 121 -12.96 17.53 -4.16
CA SER A 121 -13.92 16.59 -3.58
C SER A 121 -15.34 17.08 -3.82
N LEU A 122 -16.27 16.15 -4.00
CA LEU A 122 -17.69 16.48 -4.06
C LEU A 122 -18.15 17.26 -2.81
N ASP A 123 -17.62 16.95 -1.63
CA ASP A 123 -17.95 17.63 -0.37
C ASP A 123 -17.51 19.10 -0.33
N ALA A 124 -16.52 19.47 -1.15
CA ALA A 124 -16.00 20.82 -1.24
C ALA A 124 -16.72 21.66 -2.32
N LEU A 125 -17.66 21.07 -3.06
CA LEU A 125 -18.31 21.69 -4.20
C LEU A 125 -19.74 22.10 -3.90
N SER A 126 -20.12 23.26 -4.46
CA SER A 126 -21.48 23.80 -4.43
C SER A 126 -21.88 24.24 -5.84
N SER A 127 -22.55 25.37 -6.03
CA SER A 127 -22.67 26.04 -7.34
C SER A 127 -21.39 26.80 -7.75
N VAL A 128 -20.43 26.92 -6.83
CA VAL A 128 -19.11 27.55 -7.02
C VAL A 128 -18.01 26.65 -6.47
N PHE A 129 -16.77 26.92 -6.88
CA PHE A 129 -15.57 26.32 -6.29
C PHE A 129 -14.50 27.38 -6.01
N THR A 130 -13.69 27.13 -4.99
CA THR A 130 -12.58 27.99 -4.58
C THR A 130 -11.27 27.36 -5.05
N CYS A 131 -10.48 28.10 -5.83
CA CYS A 131 -9.21 27.58 -6.33
C CYS A 131 -8.21 27.28 -5.19
N ASN A 132 -7.68 26.05 -5.14
CA ASN A 132 -6.69 25.59 -4.15
C ASN A 132 -5.36 26.38 -4.13
N ARG A 133 -5.08 27.23 -5.14
CA ARG A 133 -3.85 28.05 -5.22
C ARG A 133 -4.09 29.53 -4.95
N CYS A 134 -5.02 30.15 -5.67
CA CYS A 134 -5.21 31.61 -5.60
C CYS A 134 -6.44 32.04 -4.79
N ALA A 135 -7.16 31.08 -4.18
CA ALA A 135 -8.39 31.29 -3.42
C ALA A 135 -9.51 32.00 -4.19
N PHE A 136 -9.43 32.05 -5.52
CA PHE A 136 -10.46 32.67 -6.35
C PHE A 136 -11.70 31.79 -6.41
N GLN A 137 -12.83 32.34 -5.95
CA GLN A 137 -14.14 31.69 -6.00
C GLN A 137 -14.78 31.96 -7.36
N GLN A 138 -15.20 30.90 -8.05
CA GLN A 138 -15.76 30.99 -9.39
C GLN A 138 -16.85 29.92 -9.62
N GLN A 139 -17.84 30.24 -10.45
CA GLN A 139 -18.82 29.26 -10.91
C GLN A 139 -18.16 28.31 -11.90
N PHE A 140 -18.27 26.99 -11.71
CA PHE A 140 -17.69 26.04 -12.67
C PHE A 140 -18.62 25.80 -13.86
N THR A 141 -18.39 26.53 -14.95
CA THR A 141 -18.98 26.27 -16.27
C THR A 141 -18.03 25.47 -17.17
N GLN A 142 -18.44 25.18 -18.42
CA GLN A 142 -17.65 24.42 -19.40
C GLN A 142 -16.19 24.85 -19.54
N LYS A 143 -15.87 26.15 -19.40
CA LYS A 143 -14.49 26.67 -19.50
C LYS A 143 -13.52 26.10 -18.45
N HIS A 144 -14.03 25.50 -17.38
CA HIS A 144 -13.23 24.93 -16.30
C HIS A 144 -12.98 23.44 -16.48
N TRP A 145 -13.67 22.77 -17.40
CA TRP A 145 -13.50 21.35 -17.64
C TRP A 145 -12.20 21.11 -18.42
N LYS A 146 -11.54 19.99 -18.15
CA LYS A 146 -10.26 19.65 -18.79
C LYS A 146 -10.51 19.01 -20.17
N ASN A 147 -9.49 19.06 -21.03
CA ASN A 147 -9.41 18.26 -22.26
C ASN A 147 -10.57 18.43 -23.25
N GLY A 148 -11.21 19.60 -23.31
CA GLY A 148 -12.30 19.85 -24.27
C GLY A 148 -13.57 19.05 -24.00
N MET A 149 -13.75 18.57 -22.77
CA MET A 149 -14.97 17.88 -22.35
C MET A 149 -16.21 18.77 -22.55
N VAL A 150 -17.34 18.13 -22.87
CA VAL A 150 -18.68 18.76 -23.00
C VAL A 150 -19.50 18.64 -21.71
N GLU A 151 -19.04 17.83 -20.74
CA GLU A 151 -19.51 17.78 -19.35
C GLU A 151 -18.37 17.28 -18.44
N PRO A 152 -18.34 17.61 -17.14
CA PRO A 152 -17.28 17.14 -16.26
C PRO A 152 -17.48 15.65 -15.96
N ARG A 153 -16.41 14.86 -16.06
CA ARG A 153 -16.45 13.45 -15.66
C ARG A 153 -16.19 13.28 -14.18
N TRP A 154 -16.91 12.35 -13.55
CA TRP A 154 -16.57 11.87 -12.21
C TRP A 154 -15.14 11.35 -12.19
N CYS A 155 -14.34 11.87 -11.27
CA CYS A 155 -12.96 11.47 -11.03
C CYS A 155 -12.84 11.00 -9.59
N TYR A 156 -12.32 9.79 -9.41
CA TYR A 156 -12.09 9.16 -8.13
C TYR A 156 -10.65 9.38 -7.70
N LYS A 157 -10.49 9.72 -6.42
CA LYS A 157 -9.20 9.90 -5.75
C LYS A 157 -9.04 8.79 -4.72
N LEU A 158 -7.88 8.13 -4.70
CA LEU A 158 -7.54 7.18 -3.64
C LEU A 158 -7.37 7.91 -2.30
N ALA A 159 -7.82 7.31 -1.21
CA ALA A 159 -7.54 7.82 0.13
C ALA A 159 -6.03 7.96 0.36
N GLU A 160 -5.60 9.03 1.03
CA GLU A 160 -4.18 9.39 1.07
C GLU A 160 -3.34 8.30 1.76
N THR A 161 -3.84 7.71 2.83
CA THR A 161 -3.22 6.57 3.52
C THR A 161 -3.12 5.33 2.64
N VAL A 162 -4.16 5.01 1.85
CA VAL A 162 -4.15 3.90 0.89
C VAL A 162 -3.17 4.17 -0.26
N TYR A 163 -3.09 5.42 -0.72
CA TYR A 163 -2.07 5.84 -1.69
C TYR A 163 -0.67 5.63 -1.13
N GLN A 164 -0.39 6.12 0.08
CA GLN A 164 0.93 6.00 0.71
C GLN A 164 1.27 4.52 0.97
N PHE A 165 0.32 3.73 1.43
CA PHE A 165 0.48 2.27 1.58
C PHE A 165 0.97 1.62 0.28
N TYR A 166 0.32 1.96 -0.85
CA TYR A 166 0.68 1.37 -2.13
C TYR A 166 2.01 1.92 -2.67
N GLU A 167 2.22 3.24 -2.63
CA GLU A 167 3.47 3.91 -3.07
C GLU A 167 4.69 3.40 -2.30
N LYS A 168 4.55 3.11 -1.00
CA LYS A 168 5.61 2.57 -0.16
C LYS A 168 5.79 1.05 -0.28
N ASN A 169 5.09 0.42 -1.22
CA ASN A 169 5.15 -1.02 -1.50
C ASN A 169 4.64 -1.95 -0.38
N SER A 170 3.89 -1.44 0.59
CA SER A 170 3.36 -2.23 1.71
C SER A 170 2.29 -3.25 1.29
N HIS A 171 1.81 -3.19 0.04
CA HIS A 171 0.95 -4.21 -0.56
C HIS A 171 1.61 -5.61 -0.58
N LEU A 172 2.94 -5.69 -0.72
CA LEU A 172 3.66 -6.97 -0.64
C LEU A 172 3.66 -7.53 0.78
N THR A 173 3.92 -6.69 1.77
CA THR A 173 3.81 -7.04 3.19
C THR A 173 2.41 -7.53 3.55
N ALA A 174 1.36 -6.91 2.98
CA ALA A 174 -0.03 -7.38 3.14
C ALA A 174 -0.27 -8.76 2.55
N GLN A 175 0.31 -9.09 1.39
CA GLN A 175 0.20 -10.45 0.84
C GLN A 175 0.91 -11.48 1.69
N VAL A 176 2.08 -11.17 2.26
CA VAL A 176 2.76 -12.09 3.18
C VAL A 176 1.91 -12.34 4.42
N LEU A 177 1.36 -11.29 5.04
CA LEU A 177 0.50 -11.43 6.21
C LEU A 177 -0.79 -12.19 5.88
N TYR A 178 -1.38 -11.96 4.71
CA TYR A 178 -2.55 -12.71 4.24
C TYR A 178 -2.24 -14.21 4.04
N GLN A 179 -1.10 -14.52 3.42
CA GLN A 179 -0.63 -15.89 3.24
C GLN A 179 -0.38 -16.59 4.58
N LEU A 180 0.22 -15.89 5.55
CA LEU A 180 0.41 -16.43 6.91
C LEU A 180 -0.92 -16.62 7.64
N LYS A 181 -1.86 -15.70 7.50
CA LYS A 181 -3.20 -15.83 8.06
C LYS A 181 -3.91 -17.07 7.53
N SER A 182 -3.80 -17.36 6.23
CA SER A 182 -4.40 -18.57 5.64
C SER A 182 -3.77 -19.89 6.12
N GLN A 183 -2.56 -19.84 6.70
CA GLN A 183 -1.87 -20.99 7.28
C GLN A 183 -2.20 -21.18 8.77
N SER A 184 -2.76 -20.16 9.44
CA SER A 184 -3.12 -20.22 10.85
C SER A 184 -4.39 -21.04 11.06
N THR A 185 -4.38 -21.89 12.08
CA THR A 185 -5.52 -22.71 12.48
C THR A 185 -6.18 -22.25 13.77
N THR A 186 -5.49 -21.43 14.57
CA THR A 186 -5.95 -21.02 15.91
C THR A 186 -5.91 -19.51 16.12
N ALA A 187 -4.73 -18.90 16.05
CA ALA A 187 -4.52 -17.51 16.43
C ALA A 187 -3.54 -16.83 15.49
N PHE A 188 -3.89 -15.62 15.06
CA PHE A 188 -3.07 -14.80 14.20
C PHE A 188 -3.03 -13.36 14.72
N HIS A 189 -1.87 -12.94 15.17
CA HIS A 189 -1.60 -11.55 15.57
C HIS A 189 -0.49 -10.99 14.70
N TYR A 190 -0.51 -9.69 14.42
CA TYR A 190 0.51 -9.07 13.60
C TYR A 190 0.69 -7.59 13.95
N ALA A 191 1.85 -7.06 13.59
CA ALA A 191 2.18 -5.64 13.63
C ALA A 191 2.99 -5.35 12.37
N PRO A 192 2.36 -4.83 11.30
CA PRO A 192 3.08 -4.60 10.05
C PRO A 192 4.01 -3.39 10.20
N GLU A 193 5.14 -3.43 9.49
CA GLU A 193 6.03 -2.28 9.25
C GLU A 193 6.40 -1.55 10.56
N ILE A 194 7.08 -2.27 11.46
CA ILE A 194 7.51 -1.75 12.77
C ILE A 194 8.94 -1.20 12.72
N ASP A 195 9.19 -0.13 13.46
CA ASP A 195 10.53 0.30 13.82
C ASP A 195 11.01 -0.49 15.04
N LEU A 196 12.21 -1.07 14.93
CA LEU A 196 13.02 -1.59 16.02
C LEU A 196 14.02 -0.50 16.43
N ILE A 197 13.77 0.13 17.57
CA ILE A 197 14.59 1.20 18.13
C ILE A 197 15.63 0.60 19.07
N ASP A 198 16.84 1.17 19.06
CA ASP A 198 18.00 0.67 19.80
C ASP A 198 18.44 -0.75 19.35
N PHE A 199 18.17 -1.07 18.08
CA PHE A 199 18.60 -2.31 17.45
C PHE A 199 20.10 -2.26 17.15
N ASP A 200 20.81 -3.34 17.48
CA ASP A 200 22.28 -3.37 17.44
C ASP A 200 22.87 -3.08 16.04
N GLY A 201 23.94 -2.28 16.00
CA GLY A 201 24.67 -1.85 14.80
C GLY A 201 24.45 -0.40 14.35
N PRO A 202 25.15 0.07 13.29
CA PRO A 202 25.18 1.48 12.91
C PRO A 202 23.80 2.03 12.50
N GLY A 203 23.40 3.15 13.09
CA GLY A 203 22.11 3.80 12.83
C GLY A 203 20.96 3.02 13.46
N ASN A 204 20.97 2.92 14.79
CA ASN A 204 20.19 2.11 15.77
C ASN A 204 18.67 1.89 15.54
N ASN A 205 18.10 2.35 14.43
CA ASN A 205 16.73 2.07 14.04
C ASN A 205 16.73 1.15 12.82
N ARG A 206 15.99 0.04 12.91
CA ARG A 206 15.76 -0.89 11.80
C ARG A 206 14.27 -1.07 11.60
N GLU A 207 13.84 -1.09 10.34
CA GLU A 207 12.47 -1.43 10.00
C GLU A 207 12.33 -2.96 9.92
N MET A 208 11.19 -3.47 10.36
CA MET A 208 10.76 -4.86 10.19
C MET A 208 9.39 -4.85 9.50
N ASP A 209 9.38 -5.19 8.22
CA ASP A 209 8.18 -5.12 7.38
C ASP A 209 7.10 -6.09 7.88
N VAL A 210 7.49 -7.33 8.17
CA VAL A 210 6.59 -8.38 8.68
C VAL A 210 6.94 -8.68 10.13
N ALA A 211 5.97 -8.50 11.03
CA ALA A 211 6.00 -9.08 12.36
C ALA A 211 4.64 -9.72 12.64
N ALA A 212 4.65 -11.04 12.87
CA ALA A 212 3.45 -11.83 13.09
C ALA A 212 3.66 -12.90 14.18
N ILE A 213 2.57 -13.34 14.76
CA ILE A 213 2.47 -14.48 15.65
C ILE A 213 1.43 -15.40 15.04
N VAL A 214 1.88 -16.55 14.55
CA VAL A 214 1.04 -17.56 13.89
C VAL A 214 0.98 -18.77 14.80
N ASP A 215 -0.19 -19.05 15.38
CA ASP A 215 -0.41 -20.18 16.28
C ASP A 215 0.65 -20.28 17.40
N GLY A 216 0.99 -19.12 18.00
CA GLY A 216 1.98 -18.98 19.07
C GLY A 216 3.44 -18.90 18.62
N GLN A 217 3.71 -18.91 17.31
CA GLN A 217 5.06 -18.85 16.75
C GLN A 217 5.39 -17.46 16.21
N ILE A 218 6.52 -16.89 16.65
CA ILE A 218 7.02 -15.59 16.16
C ILE A 218 7.53 -15.76 14.72
N VAL A 219 7.04 -14.89 13.84
CA VAL A 219 7.43 -14.79 12.44
C VAL A 219 7.86 -13.35 12.16
N PHE A 220 9.05 -13.19 11.59
CA PHE A 220 9.51 -11.89 11.10
C PHE A 220 9.83 -11.96 9.62
N GLY A 221 9.95 -10.80 8.97
CA GLY A 221 10.31 -10.79 7.55
C GLY A 221 10.58 -9.43 6.94
N GLU A 222 11.10 -9.50 5.72
CA GLU A 222 11.47 -8.37 4.86
C GLU A 222 10.83 -8.54 3.49
N CYS A 223 10.24 -7.46 2.97
CA CYS A 223 9.53 -7.43 1.71
C CYS A 223 10.20 -6.44 0.75
N LYS A 224 10.52 -6.89 -0.47
CA LYS A 224 11.05 -6.02 -1.54
C LYS A 224 10.31 -6.23 -2.85
N THR A 225 9.70 -5.17 -3.38
CA THR A 225 9.20 -5.15 -4.78
C THR A 225 10.34 -4.98 -5.80
N GLU A 226 11.54 -4.64 -5.32
CA GLU A 226 12.81 -4.70 -6.04
C GLU A 226 13.59 -5.99 -5.71
N THR A 227 14.72 -6.21 -6.37
CA THR A 227 15.58 -7.37 -6.09
C THR A 227 16.12 -7.31 -4.66
N LEU A 228 15.94 -8.41 -3.91
CA LEU A 228 16.54 -8.61 -2.60
C LEU A 228 18.07 -8.54 -2.69
N LYS A 229 18.68 -7.78 -1.78
CA LYS A 229 20.13 -7.51 -1.71
C LYS A 229 20.70 -8.19 -0.48
N LEU A 230 22.00 -8.53 -0.51
CA LEU A 230 22.66 -9.19 0.62
C LEU A 230 22.58 -8.38 1.93
N ARG A 231 22.49 -7.06 1.84
CA ARG A 231 22.30 -6.18 3.02
C ARG A 231 20.97 -6.41 3.74
N ASP A 232 19.95 -6.91 3.04
CA ASP A 232 18.62 -7.14 3.60
C ASP A 232 18.62 -8.34 4.57
N ILE A 233 19.63 -9.21 4.46
CA ILE A 233 19.85 -10.38 5.34
C ILE A 233 20.53 -9.96 6.65
N VAL A 234 21.36 -8.91 6.64
CA VAL A 234 22.25 -8.54 7.75
C VAL A 234 21.47 -8.34 9.06
N LYS A 235 20.31 -7.68 9.01
CA LYS A 235 19.49 -7.46 10.21
C LYS A 235 19.01 -8.76 10.85
N PHE A 236 18.73 -9.80 10.04
CA PHE A 236 18.32 -11.10 10.54
C PHE A 236 19.50 -11.91 11.05
N GLU A 237 20.69 -11.77 10.46
CA GLU A 237 21.92 -12.34 11.03
C GLU A 237 22.26 -11.75 12.41
N GLN A 238 21.95 -10.47 12.61
CA GLN A 238 22.08 -9.83 13.92
C GLN A 238 21.00 -10.33 14.88
N LEU A 239 19.74 -10.38 14.43
CA LEU A 239 18.60 -10.84 15.22
C LEU A 239 18.81 -12.25 15.79
N VAL A 240 19.28 -13.20 14.97
CA VAL A 240 19.49 -14.60 15.41
C VAL A 240 20.70 -14.78 16.35
N LYS A 241 21.51 -13.74 16.54
CA LYS A 241 22.63 -13.71 17.48
C LYS A 241 22.28 -12.99 18.79
N MET A 242 21.15 -12.28 18.83
CA MET A 242 20.69 -11.63 20.05
C MET A 242 20.32 -12.70 21.09
N PRO A 243 20.49 -12.41 22.40
CA PRO A 243 20.12 -13.33 23.48
C PRO A 243 18.59 -13.36 23.71
N ILE A 244 17.83 -13.59 22.63
CA ILE A 244 16.38 -13.79 22.62
C ILE A 244 16.07 -15.11 21.91
N LYS A 245 14.84 -15.62 22.10
CA LYS A 245 14.39 -16.81 21.39
C LYS A 245 14.33 -16.52 19.90
N ASN A 246 15.05 -17.29 19.08
CA ASN A 246 15.01 -17.12 17.63
C ASN A 246 13.57 -17.20 17.08
N PRO A 247 13.25 -16.39 16.05
CA PRO A 247 11.97 -16.51 15.35
C PRO A 247 11.79 -17.91 14.81
N ALA A 248 10.56 -18.41 14.85
CA ALA A 248 10.23 -19.71 14.28
C ALA A 248 10.37 -19.71 12.76
N ARG A 249 10.14 -18.54 12.14
CA ARG A 249 10.26 -18.33 10.68
C ARG A 249 10.79 -16.93 10.41
N ILE A 250 11.67 -16.80 9.42
CA ILE A 250 12.18 -15.53 8.89
C ILE A 250 11.86 -15.50 7.41
N ILE A 251 10.93 -14.65 7.00
CA ILE A 251 10.42 -14.61 5.62
C ILE A 251 11.11 -13.50 4.85
N PHE A 252 11.72 -13.85 3.73
CA PHE A 252 12.08 -12.90 2.69
C PHE A 252 11.04 -12.99 1.59
N ALA A 253 10.44 -11.86 1.22
CA ALA A 253 9.42 -11.82 0.17
C ALA A 253 9.82 -10.86 -0.95
N THR A 254 9.62 -11.29 -2.20
CA THR A 254 9.86 -10.42 -3.36
C THR A 254 9.00 -10.75 -4.57
N THR A 255 8.76 -9.75 -5.41
CA THR A 255 8.14 -9.92 -6.73
C THR A 255 9.17 -10.07 -7.85
N GLN A 256 10.47 -9.98 -7.54
CA GLN A 256 11.57 -10.09 -8.51
C GLN A 256 12.25 -11.45 -8.46
N LYS A 257 13.10 -11.73 -9.45
CA LYS A 257 13.99 -12.90 -9.41
C LYS A 257 15.01 -12.76 -8.28
N VAL A 258 15.25 -13.86 -7.57
CA VAL A 258 16.25 -13.94 -6.51
C VAL A 258 17.58 -14.45 -7.06
N SER A 259 18.68 -13.86 -6.60
CA SER A 259 20.02 -14.28 -7.03
C SER A 259 20.52 -15.50 -6.24
N LYS A 260 21.33 -16.35 -6.87
CA LYS A 260 21.94 -17.51 -6.20
C LYS A 260 22.79 -17.13 -5.00
N ASP A 261 23.43 -15.96 -5.03
CA ASP A 261 24.25 -15.48 -3.92
C ASP A 261 23.37 -15.07 -2.72
N PHE A 262 22.19 -14.49 -3.00
CA PHE A 262 21.20 -14.24 -1.96
C PHE A 262 20.70 -15.55 -1.34
N GLU A 263 20.30 -16.53 -2.17
CA GLU A 263 19.84 -17.85 -1.67
C GLU A 263 20.89 -18.53 -0.79
N LYS A 264 22.15 -18.56 -1.23
CA LYS A 264 23.27 -19.11 -0.45
C LYS A 264 23.45 -18.41 0.89
N LYS A 265 23.35 -17.08 0.91
CA LYS A 265 23.51 -16.29 2.13
C LYS A 265 22.30 -16.45 3.06
N MET A 266 21.09 -16.48 2.50
CA MET A 266 19.83 -16.70 3.22
C MET A 266 19.83 -18.06 3.92
N ALA A 267 20.36 -19.11 3.28
CA ALA A 267 20.47 -20.45 3.86
C ALA A 267 21.33 -20.52 5.14
N LEU A 268 22.12 -19.49 5.43
CA LEU A 268 22.88 -19.37 6.68
C LEU A 268 22.08 -18.77 7.84
N VAL A 269 20.91 -18.18 7.55
CA VAL A 269 19.99 -17.66 8.57
C VAL A 269 19.03 -18.78 8.99
N PRO A 270 19.00 -19.17 10.27
CA PRO A 270 18.09 -20.19 10.76
C PRO A 270 16.62 -19.86 10.44
N ASN A 271 15.88 -20.89 10.01
CA ASN A 271 14.45 -20.80 9.71
C ASN A 271 14.08 -19.77 8.63
N ALA A 272 15.02 -19.43 7.75
CA ALA A 272 14.76 -18.53 6.64
C ALA A 272 13.94 -19.21 5.54
N GLU A 273 12.92 -18.51 5.06
CA GLU A 273 12.03 -18.92 3.98
C GLU A 273 11.95 -17.82 2.92
N LEU A 274 11.70 -18.23 1.68
CA LEU A 274 11.50 -17.31 0.56
C LEU A 274 10.07 -17.42 0.06
N MET A 275 9.40 -16.28 -0.10
CA MET A 275 8.13 -16.15 -0.81
C MET A 275 8.32 -15.30 -2.06
N VAL A 276 7.97 -15.85 -3.22
CA VAL A 276 8.06 -15.16 -4.51
C VAL A 276 6.67 -14.78 -5.02
N ARG A 277 6.60 -14.07 -6.16
CA ARG A 277 5.34 -13.62 -6.75
C ARG A 277 4.28 -14.73 -6.87
N SER A 278 4.66 -15.92 -7.34
CA SER A 278 3.74 -17.04 -7.54
C SER A 278 3.15 -17.60 -6.23
N ASP A 279 3.78 -17.32 -5.09
CA ASP A 279 3.27 -17.74 -3.79
C ASP A 279 2.22 -16.75 -3.24
N LEU A 280 2.22 -15.51 -3.77
CA LEU A 280 1.53 -14.36 -3.17
C LEU A 280 0.44 -13.77 -4.05
N TYR A 281 0.45 -13.99 -5.37
CA TYR A 281 -0.47 -13.37 -6.33
C TYR A 281 -1.06 -14.40 -7.30
N ASP A 282 -2.27 -14.16 -7.82
CA ASP A 282 -2.99 -15.05 -8.74
C ASP A 282 -2.61 -14.83 -10.23
N ASP A 283 -1.32 -14.61 -10.49
CA ASP A 283 -0.79 -14.23 -11.81
C ASP A 283 -0.09 -15.35 -12.58
#